data_AF-A0A7W6GEW7-F1
#
_entry.id   AF-A0A7W6GEW7-F1
#
_cell.length_a   1.000
_cell.length_b   1.000
_cell.length_c   1.000
_cell.angle_alpha   90.00
_cell.angle_beta   90.00
_cell.angle_gamma   90.00
#
_symmetry.space_group_name_H-M   'P 1'
#
loop_
_entity.id
_entity.type
_entity.pdbx_description
1 polymer ?
#
loop_
_entity_poly.entity_id
_entity_poly.type
_entity_poly.pdbx_seq_one_letter_code
_entity_poly.pdbx_strand_id
1 'polypeptide(L)'
;MAAELDAAASQVVFAARTLVPKKSGRLASTIRKVAGEHELQTKVVAGGAATTKPVRNGADVSYDYALGVEFGTQDTPPQPFFFPAYRLTKKRAKSRIRRAVSKAAREAAKS
;
A
#
# COMPACT_ATOMS: atom_id res chain seq x y z
N MET A 1 -1.39 12.56 -15.95
CA MET A 1 -1.94 11.25 -15.50
C MET A 1 -1.18 10.71 -14.29
N ALA A 2 0.15 10.73 -14.28
CA ALA A 2 1.00 10.33 -13.15
C ALA A 2 0.62 11.00 -11.80
N ALA A 3 0.35 12.31 -11.78
CA ALA A 3 -0.05 13.02 -10.56
C ALA A 3 -1.34 12.47 -9.90
N GLU A 4 -2.26 11.93 -10.71
CA GLU A 4 -3.53 11.40 -10.21
C GLU A 4 -3.35 10.00 -9.60
N LEU A 5 -2.45 9.21 -10.17
CA LEU A 5 -2.01 7.93 -9.61
C LEU A 5 -1.27 8.14 -8.29
N ASP A 6 -0.37 9.13 -8.25
CA ASP A 6 0.37 9.46 -7.04
C ASP A 6 -0.55 9.92 -5.92
N ALA A 7 -1.54 10.78 -6.23
CA ALA A 7 -2.54 11.23 -5.26
C ALA A 7 -3.38 10.06 -4.73
N ALA A 8 -3.81 9.14 -5.61
CA ALA A 8 -4.56 7.95 -5.20
C ALA A 8 -3.72 7.03 -4.30
N ALA A 9 -2.46 6.77 -4.67
CA ALA A 9 -1.54 5.97 -3.88
C ALA A 9 -1.24 6.62 -2.51
N SER A 10 -1.13 7.94 -2.46
CA SER A 10 -0.89 8.70 -1.23
C SER A 10 -2.04 8.55 -0.24
N GLN A 11 -3.28 8.50 -0.72
CA GLN A 11 -4.45 8.26 0.14
C GLN A 11 -4.44 6.86 0.74
N VAL A 12 -4.05 5.83 -0.04
CA VAL A 12 -3.90 4.47 0.47
C VAL A 12 -2.82 4.43 1.56
N VAL A 13 -1.65 5.02 1.30
CA VAL A 13 -0.55 5.09 2.28
C VAL A 13 -0.98 5.79 3.55
N PHE A 14 -1.66 6.93 3.44
CA PHE A 14 -2.16 7.67 4.59
C PHE A 14 -3.13 6.82 5.41
N ALA A 15 -4.14 6.22 4.77
CA ALA A 15 -5.11 5.36 5.45
C ALA A 15 -4.43 4.15 6.13
N ALA A 16 -3.49 3.49 5.43
CA ALA A 16 -2.77 2.35 5.98
C ALA A 16 -1.89 2.73 7.19
N ARG A 17 -1.22 3.90 7.15
CA ARG A 17 -0.45 4.45 8.28
C ARG A 17 -1.31 4.87 9.48
N THR A 18 -2.58 5.15 9.26
CA THR A 18 -3.55 5.44 10.32
C THR A 18 -4.04 4.16 10.98
N LEU A 19 -4.31 3.12 10.19
CA LEU A 19 -4.85 1.84 10.68
C LEU A 19 -3.79 0.91 11.28
N VAL A 20 -2.52 1.05 10.87
CA VAL A 20 -1.45 0.15 11.31
C VAL A 20 -1.23 0.22 12.82
N PRO A 21 -1.06 -0.92 13.51
CA PRO A 21 -0.69 -0.95 14.91
C PRO A 21 0.67 -0.28 15.16
N LYS A 22 0.73 0.65 16.12
CA LYS A 22 1.93 1.46 16.40
C LYS A 22 2.59 1.06 17.73
N LYS A 23 3.09 -0.18 17.83
CA LYS A 23 3.90 -0.60 19.00
C LYS A 23 5.24 0.15 19.05
N SER A 24 6.02 0.07 17.96
CA SER A 24 7.32 0.76 17.82
C SER A 24 7.37 1.74 16.66
N GLY A 25 6.29 1.84 15.86
CA GLY A 25 6.25 2.66 14.64
C GLY A 25 7.02 2.09 13.45
N ARG A 26 7.87 1.07 13.62
CA ARG A 26 8.69 0.50 12.54
C ARG A 26 7.87 -0.07 11.38
N LEU A 27 6.74 -0.74 11.65
CA LEU A 27 5.87 -1.21 10.58
C LEU A 27 5.27 -0.03 9.80
N ALA A 28 4.80 1.01 10.51
CA ALA A 28 4.23 2.20 9.90
C ALA A 28 5.22 2.93 8.97
N SER A 29 6.50 2.96 9.32
CA SER A 29 7.54 3.60 8.50
C SER A 29 7.83 2.84 7.21
N THR A 30 7.50 1.54 7.12
CA THR A 30 7.69 0.76 5.87
C THR A 30 6.61 1.01 4.82
N ILE A 31 5.45 1.55 5.21
CA ILE A 31 4.31 1.79 4.33
C ILE A 31 4.65 2.94 3.38
N ARG A 32 4.75 2.65 2.08
CA ARG A 32 5.24 3.61 1.08
C ARG A 32 4.68 3.32 -0.32
N LYS A 33 4.78 4.33 -1.19
CA LYS A 33 4.57 4.19 -2.63
C LYS A 33 5.88 3.78 -3.28
N VAL A 34 5.82 2.94 -4.30
CA VAL A 34 6.97 2.61 -5.16
C VAL A 34 6.52 2.68 -6.62
N ALA A 35 7.46 3.00 -7.52
CA ALA A 35 7.20 2.94 -8.95
C ALA A 35 6.77 1.53 -9.36
N GLY A 36 5.83 1.44 -10.29
CA GLY A 36 5.49 0.19 -10.96
C GLY A 36 6.44 -0.12 -12.11
N GLU A 37 6.11 -1.15 -12.88
CA GLU A 37 6.87 -1.61 -14.06
C GLU A 37 6.82 -0.61 -15.22
N HIS A 38 5.78 0.22 -15.28
CA HIS A 38 5.57 1.21 -16.33
C HIS A 38 5.21 2.57 -15.72
N GLU A 39 5.37 3.64 -16.51
CA GLU A 39 5.16 5.04 -16.07
C GLU A 39 3.76 5.31 -15.48
N LEU A 40 2.74 4.56 -15.94
CA LEU A 40 1.35 4.68 -15.48
C LEU A 40 1.00 3.69 -14.36
N GLN A 41 2.00 3.15 -13.66
CA GLN A 41 1.80 2.25 -12.54
C GLN A 41 2.50 2.78 -11.28
N THR A 42 1.75 2.84 -10.18
CA THR A 42 2.27 3.12 -8.85
C THR A 42 1.80 2.00 -7.92
N LYS A 43 2.74 1.34 -7.25
CA LYS A 43 2.44 0.27 -6.28
C LYS A 43 2.49 0.87 -4.87
N VAL A 44 1.64 0.37 -3.99
CA VAL A 44 1.69 0.68 -2.54
C VAL A 44 2.13 -0.58 -1.83
N VAL A 45 3.16 -0.47 -1.01
CA VAL A 45 3.76 -1.61 -0.30
C VAL A 45 3.83 -1.31 1.19
N ALA A 46 3.71 -2.37 1.99
CA ALA A 46 3.92 -2.36 3.43
C ALA A 46 4.81 -3.55 3.80
N GLY A 47 5.75 -3.32 4.70
CA GLY A 47 6.77 -4.30 5.07
C GLY A 47 7.99 -4.33 4.15
N GLY A 48 8.54 -5.53 3.93
CA GLY A 48 9.79 -5.82 3.24
C GLY A 48 10.96 -6.06 4.20
N ALA A 49 12.20 -5.86 3.74
CA ALA A 49 13.41 -6.20 4.49
C ALA A 49 13.47 -5.61 5.91
N ALA A 50 12.86 -4.43 6.15
CA ALA A 50 12.80 -3.83 7.47
C ALA A 50 11.89 -4.60 8.46
N THR A 51 10.94 -5.38 7.97
CA THR A 51 10.01 -6.18 8.78
C THR A 51 10.26 -7.69 8.61
N THR A 52 11.22 -8.08 7.77
CA THR A 52 11.70 -9.46 7.65
C THR A 52 12.67 -9.82 8.78
N LYS A 53 12.40 -10.93 9.48
CA LYS A 53 13.26 -11.48 10.53
C LYS A 53 13.35 -13.01 10.43
N PRO A 54 14.42 -13.65 10.93
CA PRO A 54 14.45 -15.11 11.09
C PRO A 54 13.26 -15.60 11.90
N VAL A 55 12.66 -16.72 11.50
CA VAL A 55 11.48 -17.29 12.21
C VAL A 55 11.82 -17.74 13.63
N ARG A 56 13.07 -18.15 13.85
CA ARG A 56 13.67 -18.43 15.16
C ARG A 56 15.17 -18.09 15.10
N ASN A 57 15.79 -17.92 16.26
CA ASN A 57 17.25 -17.73 16.32
C ASN A 57 17.95 -18.95 15.69
N GLY A 58 18.87 -18.69 14.75
CA GLY A 58 19.59 -19.73 14.03
C GLY A 58 18.82 -20.45 12.92
N ALA A 59 17.65 -19.95 12.50
CA ALA A 59 16.99 -20.46 11.29
C ALA A 59 17.44 -19.71 10.03
N ASP A 60 17.63 -20.48 8.95
CA ASP A 60 17.87 -19.96 7.60
C ASP A 60 16.63 -19.36 6.94
N VAL A 61 15.45 -19.65 7.51
CA VAL A 61 14.16 -19.16 7.01
C VAL A 61 13.81 -17.84 7.69
N SER A 62 13.45 -16.85 6.87
CA SER A 62 13.00 -15.54 7.32
C SER A 62 11.54 -15.29 6.97
N TYR A 63 10.87 -14.46 7.78
CA TYR A 63 9.47 -14.12 7.64
C TYR A 63 9.26 -12.63 7.83
N ASP A 64 8.42 -12.04 6.96
CA ASP A 64 7.99 -10.66 7.10
C ASP A 64 6.82 -10.56 8.08
N TYR A 65 7.09 -10.03 9.28
CA TYR A 65 6.06 -9.91 10.31
C TYR A 65 4.93 -8.95 9.92
N ALA A 66 5.09 -8.11 8.89
CA ALA A 66 3.99 -7.31 8.35
C ALA A 66 2.82 -8.17 7.87
N LEU A 67 3.11 -9.34 7.28
CA LEU A 67 2.11 -10.32 6.87
C LEU A 67 1.40 -10.94 8.07
N GLY A 68 2.16 -11.26 9.12
CA GLY A 68 1.61 -11.81 10.37
C GLY A 68 0.72 -10.81 11.09
N VAL A 69 1.01 -9.51 10.99
CA VAL A 69 0.12 -8.45 11.49
C VAL A 69 -1.14 -8.35 10.64
N GLU A 70 -1.03 -8.34 9.30
CA GLU A 70 -2.21 -8.19 8.42
C GLU A 70 -3.17 -9.38 8.51
N PHE A 71 -2.65 -10.60 8.53
CA PHE A 71 -3.44 -11.84 8.40
C PHE A 71 -3.54 -12.65 9.70
N GLY A 72 -2.81 -12.28 10.74
CA GLY A 72 -2.71 -13.05 11.96
C GLY A 72 -1.70 -14.19 11.84
N THR A 73 -1.44 -14.82 12.98
CA THR A 73 -0.62 -16.04 13.11
C THR A 73 -1.40 -17.06 13.94
N GLN A 74 -0.80 -18.22 14.22
CA GLN A 74 -1.41 -19.22 15.10
C GLN A 74 -1.75 -18.66 16.49
N ASP A 75 -0.87 -17.83 17.05
CA ASP A 75 -0.98 -17.35 18.43
C ASP A 75 -1.45 -15.89 18.53
N THR A 76 -1.63 -15.18 17.42
CA THR A 76 -1.98 -13.75 17.41
C THR A 76 -3.07 -13.46 16.39
N PRO A 77 -4.20 -12.84 16.80
CA PRO A 77 -5.27 -12.49 15.88
C PRO A 77 -4.83 -11.41 14.87
N PRO A 78 -5.46 -11.37 13.67
CA PRO A 78 -5.15 -10.38 12.65
C PRO A 78 -5.44 -8.95 13.11
N GLN A 79 -4.55 -8.03 12.74
CA GLN A 79 -4.71 -6.59 12.91
C GLN A 79 -4.57 -5.92 11.54
N PRO A 80 -5.57 -6.10 10.65
CA PRO A 80 -5.47 -5.72 9.26
C PRO A 80 -5.43 -4.20 9.12
N PHE A 81 -4.51 -3.71 8.31
CA PHE A 81 -4.24 -2.29 8.09
C PHE A 81 -4.14 -1.95 6.61
N PHE A 82 -3.60 -2.86 5.80
CA PHE A 82 -3.32 -2.61 4.39
C PHE A 82 -4.56 -2.78 3.52
N PHE A 83 -5.19 -3.97 3.53
CA PHE A 83 -6.35 -4.22 2.68
C PHE A 83 -7.59 -3.42 3.11
N PRO A 84 -7.85 -3.17 4.41
CA PRO A 84 -8.88 -2.22 4.82
C PRO A 84 -8.64 -0.81 4.28
N ALA A 85 -7.41 -0.28 4.37
CA ALA A 85 -7.06 1.03 3.81
C ALA A 85 -7.23 1.11 2.29
N TYR A 86 -6.80 0.05 1.58
CA TYR A 86 -7.02 -0.05 0.14
C TYR A 86 -8.51 -0.06 -0.19
N ARG A 87 -9.32 -0.91 0.47
CA ARG A 87 -10.76 -1.01 0.24
C ARG A 87 -11.49 0.30 0.49
N LEU A 88 -11.13 1.00 1.56
CA LEU A 88 -11.69 2.30 1.93
C LEU A 88 -11.47 3.36 0.82
N THR A 89 -10.28 3.39 0.24
CA THR A 89 -9.88 4.45 -0.71
C THR A 89 -10.15 4.08 -2.19
N LYS A 90 -10.33 2.78 -2.49
CA LYS A 90 -10.48 2.22 -3.84
C LYS A 90 -11.50 2.95 -4.72
N LYS A 91 -12.71 3.20 -4.20
CA LYS A 91 -13.80 3.83 -4.98
C LYS A 91 -13.43 5.26 -5.41
N ARG A 92 -12.88 6.04 -4.47
CA ARG A 92 -12.47 7.43 -4.72
C ARG A 92 -11.29 7.49 -5.71
N ALA A 93 -10.28 6.64 -5.50
CA ALA A 93 -9.13 6.52 -6.40
C ALA A 93 -9.57 6.20 -7.84
N LYS A 94 -10.41 5.17 -8.01
CA LYS A 94 -10.93 4.77 -9.33
C LYS A 94 -11.71 5.89 -10.02
N SER A 95 -12.57 6.60 -9.29
CA SER A 95 -13.34 7.72 -9.84
C SER A 95 -12.43 8.86 -10.33
N ARG A 96 -11.42 9.22 -9.53
CA ARG A 96 -10.46 10.27 -9.85
C ARG A 96 -9.66 9.94 -11.11
N ILE A 97 -9.09 8.74 -11.17
CA ILE A 97 -8.33 8.25 -12.33
C ILE A 97 -9.20 8.26 -13.59
N ARG A 98 -10.44 7.74 -13.50
CA ARG A 98 -11.36 7.72 -14.66
C ARG A 98 -11.64 9.11 -15.20
N ARG A 99 -11.88 10.10 -14.33
CA ARG A 99 -12.11 11.49 -14.74
C ARG A 99 -10.89 12.09 -15.43
N ALA A 100 -9.70 11.83 -14.90
CA ALA A 100 -8.45 12.28 -15.51
C ALA A 100 -8.23 11.68 -16.91
N VAL A 101 -8.49 10.38 -17.07
CA VAL A 101 -8.46 9.71 -18.38
C VAL A 101 -9.48 10.32 -19.34
N SER A 102 -10.74 10.49 -18.91
CA SER A 102 -11.77 11.09 -19.75
C SER A 102 -11.46 12.54 -20.15
N LYS A 103 -10.85 13.32 -19.26
CA LYS A 103 -10.41 14.69 -19.58
C LYS A 103 -9.32 14.67 -20.64
N ALA A 104 -8.28 13.86 -20.45
CA ALA A 104 -7.18 13.76 -21.40
C ALA A 104 -7.67 13.33 -22.81
N ALA A 105 -8.58 12.35 -22.88
CA ALA A 105 -9.16 11.90 -24.14
C ALA A 105 -9.95 13.00 -24.86
N ARG A 106 -10.68 13.85 -24.13
CA ARG A 106 -11.43 14.97 -24.72
C ARG A 106 -10.53 16.08 -25.24
N GLU A 107 -9.46 16.39 -24.53
CA GLU A 107 -8.49 17.40 -24.99
C GLU A 107 -7.77 16.92 -26.25
N ALA A 108 -7.36 15.65 -26.29
CA ALA A 108 -6.74 15.04 -27.48
C ALA A 108 -7.67 14.96 -28.71
N ALA A 109 -8.99 15.00 -28.51
CA ALA A 109 -9.95 15.02 -29.61
C ALA A 109 -10.26 16.44 -30.13
N LYS A 110 -9.84 17.48 -29.40
CA LYS A 110 -10.00 18.89 -29.81
C LYS A 110 -8.75 19.45 -30.50
N SER A 111 -7.60 18.82 -30.27
CA SER A 111 -6.35 19.03 -30.98
C SER A 111 -6.34 18.30 -32.30
#